data_AF-A0A961WCR3-F1
#
_entry.id   AF-A0A961WCR3-F1
#
_cell.length_a   1.000
_cell.length_b   1.000
_cell.length_c   1.000
_cell.angle_alpha   90.00
_cell.angle_beta   90.00
_cell.angle_gamma   90.00
#
_symmetry.space_group_name_H-M   'P 1'
#
loop_
_entity.id
_entity.type
_entity.pdbx_description
1 polymer ?
#
loop_
_entity_poly.entity_id
_entity_poly.type
_entity_poly.pdbx_seq_one_letter_code
_entity_poly.pdbx_strand_id
1 'polypeptide(L)' 'MPQLIALALVGAGVYVGYRWVSKRVGEIAREAERRAAEAKAAQSRAGEPQDRGALEWDADAGVYRPKR' A
#
# COMPACT_ATOMS: atom_id res chain seq x y z
N MET A 1 -37.42 25.68 -27.35
CA MET A 1 -37.10 24.27 -27.05
C MET A 1 -35.62 23.89 -26.85
N PRO A 2 -34.58 24.75 -27.00
CA PRO A 2 -33.18 24.31 -26.85
C PRO A 2 -32.75 24.07 -25.40
N GLN A 3 -33.37 24.75 -24.45
CA GLN A 3 -33.08 24.64 -23.01
C GLN A 3 -33.39 23.27 -22.39
N LEU A 4 -34.36 22.52 -22.92
CA LEU A 4 -34.65 21.15 -22.48
C LEU A 4 -33.56 20.16 -22.90
N ILE A 5 -32.98 20.37 -24.08
CA ILE A 5 -31.88 19.54 -24.61
C ILE A 5 -30.60 19.79 -23.79
N ALA A 6 -30.31 21.07 -23.49
CA ALA A 6 -29.19 21.42 -22.63
C ALA A 6 -29.34 20.80 -21.23
N LEU A 7 -30.54 20.85 -20.64
CA LEU A 7 -30.82 20.26 -19.33
C LEU A 7 -30.64 18.73 -19.36
N ALA A 8 -31.12 18.06 -20.41
CA ALA A 8 -30.96 16.62 -20.58
C ALA A 8 -29.48 16.20 -20.71
N LEU A 9 -28.68 16.98 -21.45
CA LEU A 9 -27.24 16.75 -21.60
C LEU A 9 -26.49 16.94 -20.28
N VAL A 10 -26.82 17.99 -19.52
CA VAL A 10 -26.23 18.23 -18.20
C VAL A 10 -26.60 17.12 -17.22
N GLY A 11 -27.87 16.72 -17.17
CA GLY A 11 -28.33 15.63 -16.31
C GLY A 11 -27.66 14.29 -16.64
N ALA A 12 -27.56 13.96 -17.94
CA ALA A 12 -26.88 12.74 -18.40
C ALA A 12 -25.38 12.77 -18.07
N GLY A 13 -24.71 13.92 -18.30
CA GLY A 13 -23.29 14.09 -17.99
C GLY A 13 -22.99 13.94 -16.50
N VAL A 14 -23.80 14.55 -15.63
CA VAL A 14 -23.65 14.44 -14.17
C VAL A 14 -23.88 13.01 -13.70
N TYR A 15 -24.89 12.31 -14.23
CA TYR A 15 -25.19 10.95 -13.83
C TYR A 15 -24.07 9.96 -14.21
N VAL A 16 -23.60 10.03 -15.46
CA VAL A 16 -22.51 9.16 -15.93
C VAL A 16 -21.21 9.49 -15.21
N GLY A 17 -20.91 10.79 -15.03
CA GLY A 17 -19.75 11.24 -14.28
C GLY A 17 -19.74 10.73 -12.83
N TYR A 18 -20.84 10.91 -12.11
CA TYR A 18 -20.98 10.45 -10.73
C TYR A 18 -20.81 8.92 -10.61
N ARG A 19 -21.44 8.16 -11.51
CA ARG A 19 -21.33 6.69 -11.52
C ARG A 19 -19.90 6.22 -11.81
N TRP A 20 -19.19 6.91 -12.69
CA TRP A 20 -17.81 6.56 -13.04
C TRP A 20 -16.83 6.91 -11.90
N VAL A 21 -16.96 8.12 -11.32
CA VAL A 21 -16.15 8.55 -10.18
C VAL A 21 -16.35 7.63 -8.97
N SER A 22 -17.59 7.27 -8.64
CA SER A 22 -17.90 6.39 -7.50
C SER A 22 -17.22 5.02 -7.63
N LYS A 23 -17.10 4.48 -8.85
CA LYS A 23 -16.36 3.23 -9.08
C LYS A 23 -14.86 3.38 -8.82
N ARG A 24 -14.26 4.49 -9.26
CA ARG A 24 -12.83 4.74 -9.11
C ARG A 24 -12.42 5.07 -7.67
N VAL A 25 -13.28 5.78 -6.93
CA VAL A 25 -13.03 6.11 -5.52
C VAL A 25 -12.91 4.84 -4.66
N GLY A 26 -13.73 3.82 -4.92
CA GLY A 26 -13.63 2.54 -4.20
C GLY A 26 -12.32 1.79 -4.45
N GLU A 27 -11.80 1.83 -5.68
CA GLU A 27 -10.50 1.23 -6.03
C GLU A 27 -9.35 1.97 -5.33
N ILE A 28 -9.37 3.31 -5.37
CA ILE A 28 -8.35 4.16 -4.73
C ILE A 28 -8.35 3.95 -3.21
N ALA A 29 -9.53 3.87 -2.58
CA ALA A 29 -9.64 3.64 -1.14
C ALA A 29 -9.06 2.29 -0.73
N ARG A 30 -9.37 1.21 -1.46
CA ARG A 30 -8.80 -0.12 -1.21
C ARG A 30 -7.29 -0.17 -1.41
N GLU A 31 -6.78 0.54 -2.42
CA GLU A 31 -5.35 0.60 -2.69
C GLU A 31 -4.60 1.39 -1.60
N ALA A 32 -5.21 2.48 -1.11
CA ALA A 32 -4.68 3.25 0.02
C ALA A 32 -4.64 2.43 1.32
N GLU A 33 -5.70 1.67 1.62
CA GLU A 33 -5.74 0.76 2.78
C GLU A 33 -4.67 -0.32 2.70
N ARG A 34 -4.49 -0.94 1.51
CA ARG A 34 -3.42 -1.93 1.29
C ARG A 34 -2.04 -1.35 1.54
N ARG A 35 -1.73 -0.18 0.96
CA ARG A 35 -0.42 0.46 1.15
C ARG A 35 -0.18 0.86 2.60
N ALA A 36 -1.21 1.32 3.30
CA ALA A 36 -1.11 1.64 4.74
C ALA A 36 -0.83 0.38 5.59
N ALA A 37 -1.46 -0.75 5.26
CA ALA A 37 -1.21 -2.03 5.93
C ALA A 37 0.21 -2.54 5.65
N GLU A 38 0.69 -2.46 4.40
CA GLU A 38 2.05 -2.85 4.01
C GLU A 38 3.11 -1.99 4.70
N ALA A 39 2.90 -0.66 4.77
CA ALA A 39 3.80 0.25 5.45
C ALA A 39 3.90 -0.06 6.95
N LYS A 40 2.77 -0.35 7.61
CA LYS A 40 2.76 -0.79 9.02
C LYS A 40 3.51 -2.11 9.21
N ALA A 41 3.28 -3.10 8.35
CA ALA A 41 3.97 -4.39 8.41
C ALA A 41 5.49 -4.25 8.19
N ALA A 42 5.92 -3.41 7.26
CA ALA A 42 7.33 -3.12 7.02
C ALA A 42 7.99 -2.43 8.23
N GLN A 43 7.29 -1.49 8.86
CA GLN A 43 7.76 -0.81 10.07
C GLN A 43 7.90 -1.77 11.26
N SER A 44 6.96 -2.71 11.42
CA SER A 44 7.06 -3.76 12.43
C SER A 44 8.26 -4.67 12.20
N ARG A 45 8.55 -5.05 10.95
CA ARG A 45 9.73 -5.88 10.60
C ARG A 45 11.06 -5.15 10.77
N ALA A 46 11.09 -3.83 10.60
CA ALA A 46 12.30 -3.03 10.79
C ALA A 46 12.76 -2.98 12.26
N GLY A 47 11.86 -3.22 13.22
CA GLY A 47 12.15 -3.29 14.64
C GLY A 47 12.40 -4.69 15.17
N GLU A 48 12.25 -5.73 14.34
CA GLU A 48 12.48 -7.11 14.75
C GLU A 48 14.00 -7.35 14.81
N PRO A 49 14.59 -7.66 15.98
CA PRO A 49 16.02 -7.89 16.09
C PRO A 49 16.39 -9.06 15.18
N GLN A 50 17.17 -8.76 14.14
CA GLN A 50 17.62 -9.72 13.17
C GLN A 50 18.53 -10.73 13.88
N ASP A 51 18.01 -11.94 14.13
CA ASP A 51 18.77 -13.01 14.74
C ASP A 51 19.94 -13.38 13.83
N ARG A 52 21.16 -13.05 14.26
CA ARG A 52 22.39 -13.30 13.52
C ARG A 52 23.01 -14.67 13.85
N GLY A 53 22.28 -15.51 14.58
CA GLY A 53 22.77 -16.80 15.02
C GLY A 53 23.81 -16.69 16.13
N ALA A 54 24.17 -17.82 16.73
CA ALA A 54 25.20 -17.87 17.75
C ALA A 54 26.59 -17.61 17.13
N LEU A 55 27.38 -16.75 17.77
CA LEU A 55 28.80 -16.57 17.45
C LEU A 55 29.62 -17.60 18.24
N GLU A 56 30.54 -18.28 17.57
CA GLU A 56 31.50 -19.21 18.19
C GLU A 56 32.91 -18.60 18.14
N TRP A 57 33.66 -18.77 19.23
CA TRP A 57 35.03 -18.25 19.32
C TRP A 57 35.97 -19.13 18.51
N ASP A 58 36.60 -18.56 17.49
CA ASP A 58 37.64 -19.24 16.70
C ASP A 58 39.02 -18.89 17.27
N ALA A 59 39.63 -19.86 17.96
CA ALA A 59 40.92 -19.70 18.63
C ALA A 59 42.10 -19.54 17.66
N ASP A 60 41.99 -20.08 16.45
CA ASP A 60 43.02 -19.98 15.41
C ASP A 60 43.01 -18.59 14.75
N ALA A 61 41.82 -18.04 14.50
CA ALA A 61 41.66 -16.72 13.91
C ALA A 61 41.64 -15.58 14.94
N GLY A 62 41.52 -15.89 16.23
CA GLY A 62 41.43 -14.91 17.32
C GLY A 62 40.19 -14.00 17.25
N VAL A 63 39.14 -14.44 16.54
CA VAL A 63 37.91 -13.66 16.30
C VAL A 63 36.68 -14.54 16.45
N TYR A 64 35.55 -13.94 16.84
CA TYR A 64 34.25 -14.63 16.83
C TYR A 64 33.76 -14.82 15.39
N ARG A 65 33.34 -16.04 15.05
CA ARG A 65 32.75 -16.39 13.74
C ARG A 65 31.29 -16.83 13.89
N PRO A 66 30.42 -16.52 12.90
CA PRO A 66 29.06 -17.02 12.91
C PRO A 66 29.05 -18.55 12.77
N LYS A 67 28.32 -19.21 13.67
CA LYS A 67 28.07 -20.65 13.60
C LYS A 67 27.18 -20.92 12.39
N ARG A 68 27.74 -21.56 11.35
CA ARG A 68 26.95 -22.06 10.22
C ARG A 68 26.08 -23.24 10.63
#